data_AF-A0A4U6USF9-F1
#
_entry.id   AF-A0A4U6USF9-F1
#
_cell.length_a   1.000
_cell.length_b   1.000
_cell.length_c   1.000
_cell.angle_alpha   90.00
_cell.angle_beta   90.00
_cell.angle_gamma   90.00
#
_symmetry.space_group_name_H-M   'P 1'
#
loop_
_entity.id
_entity.type
_entity.pdbx_description
1 polymer ?
#
loop_
_entity_poly.entity_id
_entity_poly.type
_entity_poly.pdbx_seq_one_letter_code
_entity_poly.pdbx_strand_id
1 'polypeptide(L)'
;MDLLDPASVRPAVEGARGVFHLASPSILQAEDPENELLEPAVKSTLNILRAAKDCGVGRVVLMSSPAAMVPNPNWPADKVVDEDCWVDVELLKKVQFWYSVSKTLAEKAAWDFAARRDCRWLCSIQGWYWVQY
;
A
#
# COMPACT_ATOMS: atom_id res chain seq x y z
N MET A 1 -6.21 15.49 10.00
CA MET A 1 -6.34 15.00 8.62
C MET A 1 -6.94 13.62 8.68
N ASP A 2 -7.99 13.39 7.91
CA ASP A 2 -8.60 12.07 7.68
C ASP A 2 -8.30 11.63 6.25
N LEU A 3 -7.67 10.47 6.09
CA LEU A 3 -7.26 9.98 4.77
C LEU A 3 -8.44 9.50 3.91
N LEU A 4 -9.60 9.26 4.52
CA LEU A 4 -10.82 8.90 3.81
C LEU A 4 -11.59 10.12 3.30
N ASP A 5 -11.26 11.32 3.79
CA ASP A 5 -11.74 12.59 3.28
C ASP A 5 -10.69 13.28 2.39
N PRO A 6 -10.83 13.23 1.05
CA PRO A 6 -9.88 13.86 0.12
C PRO A 6 -9.68 15.36 0.37
N ALA A 7 -10.72 16.07 0.83
CA ALA A 7 -10.64 17.51 1.07
C ALA A 7 -9.70 17.83 2.25
N SER A 8 -9.61 16.93 3.23
CA SER A 8 -8.71 17.09 4.37
C SER A 8 -7.24 16.73 4.05
N VAL A 9 -7.01 15.97 2.97
CA VAL A 9 -5.66 15.51 2.56
C VAL A 9 -4.89 16.60 1.81
N ARG A 10 -5.54 17.33 0.89
CA ARG A 10 -4.87 18.34 0.06
C ARG A 10 -4.07 19.38 0.88
N PRO A 11 -4.61 19.98 1.95
CA PRO A 11 -3.86 20.96 2.75
C PRO A 11 -2.58 20.40 3.38
N ALA A 12 -2.52 19.10 3.66
CA ALA A 12 -1.33 18.46 4.23
C ALA A 12 -0.22 18.19 3.20
N VAL A 13 -0.57 18.18 1.91
CA VAL A 13 0.33 17.85 0.80
C VAL A 13 0.75 19.09 0.00
N GLU A 14 -0.04 20.16 0.06
CA GLU A 14 0.23 21.41 -0.66
C GLU A 14 1.59 22.02 -0.25
N GLY A 15 2.43 22.31 -1.24
CA GLY A 15 3.79 22.82 -1.03
C GLY A 15 4.84 21.77 -0.65
N ALA A 16 4.46 20.51 -0.45
CA ALA A 16 5.41 19.44 -0.12
C ALA A 16 6.26 19.05 -1.33
N ARG A 17 7.57 18.86 -1.12
CA ARG A 17 8.48 18.34 -2.14
C ARG A 17 8.38 16.81 -2.28
N GLY A 18 8.04 16.14 -1.19
CA GLY A 18 7.85 14.69 -1.13
C GLY A 18 6.87 14.32 -0.02
N VAL A 19 6.26 13.13 -0.13
CA VAL A 19 5.29 12.60 0.84
C VAL A 19 5.70 11.20 1.26
N PHE A 20 5.67 10.92 2.57
CA PHE A 20 5.80 9.58 3.13
C PHE A 20 4.43 9.10 3.57
N HIS A 21 3.84 8.15 2.84
CA HIS A 21 2.56 7.54 3.21
C HIS A 21 2.81 6.31 4.07
N LEU A 22 2.83 6.53 5.39
CA LEU A 22 3.04 5.48 6.41
C LEU A 22 1.73 4.97 7.03
N ALA A 23 0.67 5.77 6.94
CA ALA A 23 -0.59 5.49 7.60
C ALA A 23 -1.38 4.40 6.87
N SER A 24 -1.71 3.33 7.58
CA SER A 24 -2.51 2.23 7.04
C SER A 24 -3.25 1.56 8.20
N PRO A 25 -4.53 1.20 8.04
CA PRO A 25 -5.23 0.46 9.08
C PRO A 25 -4.51 -0.87 9.35
N SER A 26 -4.24 -1.15 10.62
CA SER A 26 -3.46 -2.31 11.06
C SER A 26 -4.33 -3.17 11.99
N ILE A 27 -5.37 -3.76 11.41
CA ILE A 27 -6.36 -4.59 12.11
C ILE A 27 -6.08 -6.05 11.74
N LEU A 28 -5.78 -6.88 12.75
CA LEU A 28 -5.47 -8.31 12.54
C LEU A 28 -6.73 -9.19 12.54
N GLN A 29 -7.76 -8.78 13.26
CA GLN A 29 -9.06 -9.44 13.34
C GLN A 29 -10.13 -8.40 13.08
N ALA A 30 -10.80 -8.51 11.94
CA ALA A 30 -11.87 -7.61 11.53
C ALA A 30 -13.17 -8.42 11.43
N GLU A 31 -14.26 -7.87 11.95
CA GLU A 31 -15.59 -8.47 11.81
C GLU A 31 -16.14 -8.20 10.40
N ASP A 32 -15.94 -6.97 9.92
CA ASP A 32 -16.20 -6.55 8.55
C ASP A 32 -14.89 -6.11 7.86
N PRO A 33 -14.10 -7.06 7.33
CA PRO A 33 -12.79 -6.75 6.75
C PRO A 33 -12.88 -5.78 5.57
N GLU A 34 -13.97 -5.79 4.82
CA GLU A 34 -14.13 -4.91 3.65
C GLU A 34 -14.17 -3.44 4.09
N ASN A 35 -15.06 -3.12 5.03
CA ASN A 35 -15.29 -1.73 5.46
C ASN A 35 -14.30 -1.26 6.53
N GLU A 36 -13.75 -2.15 7.35
CA GLU A 36 -12.81 -1.77 8.41
C GLU A 36 -11.37 -1.64 7.92
N LEU A 37 -11.00 -2.38 6.86
CA LEU A 37 -9.60 -2.62 6.54
C LEU A 37 -9.29 -2.53 5.04
N LEU A 38 -9.96 -3.31 4.18
CA LEU A 38 -9.61 -3.40 2.76
C LEU A 38 -9.91 -2.10 2.01
N GLU A 39 -11.16 -1.64 2.06
CA GLU A 39 -11.59 -0.44 1.36
C GLU A 39 -10.89 0.82 1.92
N PRO A 40 -10.78 1.03 3.25
CA PRO A 40 -10.04 2.15 3.80
C PRO A 40 -8.56 2.19 3.40
N ALA A 41 -7.87 1.04 3.37
CA ALA A 41 -6.46 0.98 2.99
C ALA A 41 -6.24 1.42 1.52
N VAL A 42 -7.11 0.98 0.62
CA VAL A 42 -7.04 1.36 -0.81
C VAL A 42 -7.43 2.83 -0.99
N LYS A 43 -8.56 3.26 -0.41
CA LYS A 43 -9.06 4.65 -0.54
C LYS A 43 -8.05 5.67 -0.01
N SER A 44 -7.54 5.46 1.20
CA SER A 44 -6.55 6.35 1.81
C SER A 44 -5.30 6.51 0.95
N THR A 45 -4.78 5.40 0.43
CA THR A 45 -3.62 5.38 -0.46
C THR A 45 -3.88 6.16 -1.75
N LEU A 46 -5.01 5.93 -2.41
CA LEU A 46 -5.37 6.65 -3.63
C LEU A 46 -5.61 8.15 -3.38
N ASN A 47 -6.18 8.52 -2.24
CA ASN A 47 -6.41 9.93 -1.90
C ASN A 47 -5.09 10.69 -1.72
N ILE A 48 -4.10 10.09 -1.05
CA ILE A 48 -2.75 10.67 -0.93
C ILE A 48 -2.09 10.80 -2.29
N LEU A 49 -2.15 9.77 -3.14
CA LEU A 49 -1.53 9.81 -4.45
C LEU A 49 -2.17 10.83 -5.40
N ARG A 50 -3.49 10.99 -5.34
CA ARG A 50 -4.23 12.03 -6.08
C ARG A 50 -3.80 13.42 -5.61
N ALA A 51 -3.84 13.68 -4.30
CA ALA A 51 -3.43 14.96 -3.75
C ALA A 51 -1.96 15.28 -4.07
N ALA A 52 -1.06 14.30 -3.96
CA ALA A 52 0.35 14.46 -4.31
C ALA A 52 0.53 14.82 -5.79
N LYS A 53 -0.19 14.14 -6.70
CA LYS A 53 -0.17 14.47 -8.12
C LYS A 53 -0.71 15.87 -8.39
N ASP A 54 -1.86 16.22 -7.82
CA ASP A 54 -2.54 17.50 -8.05
C ASP A 54 -1.75 18.69 -7.48
N CYS A 55 -0.98 18.47 -6.40
CA CYS A 55 -0.08 19.46 -5.81
C CYS A 55 1.32 19.49 -6.42
N GLY A 56 1.62 18.64 -7.41
CA GLY A 56 2.92 18.63 -8.09
C GLY A 56 4.07 18.08 -7.22
N VAL A 57 3.78 17.18 -6.29
CA VAL A 57 4.80 16.54 -5.42
C VAL A 57 5.78 15.72 -6.27
N GLY A 58 7.07 15.87 -5.99
CA GLY A 58 8.14 15.25 -6.78
C GLY A 58 8.44 13.78 -6.44
N ARG A 59 8.10 13.30 -5.24
CA ARG A 59 8.27 11.89 -4.80
C ARG A 59 7.26 11.48 -3.74
N VAL A 60 6.68 10.28 -3.87
CA VAL A 60 5.89 9.64 -2.82
C VAL A 60 6.55 8.33 -2.42
N VAL A 61 6.81 8.16 -1.13
CA VAL A 61 7.29 6.90 -0.55
C VAL A 61 6.12 6.23 0.17
N LEU A 62 5.70 5.08 -0.33
CA LEU A 62 4.64 4.25 0.23
C LEU A 62 5.25 3.19 1.15
N MET A 63 4.79 3.13 2.40
CA MET A 63 5.13 2.02 3.29
C MET A 63 4.25 0.82 2.98
N SER A 64 4.82 -0.18 2.29
CA SER A 64 4.19 -1.49 2.17
C SER A 64 4.63 -2.42 3.31
N SER A 65 4.52 -3.73 3.15
CA SER A 65 4.80 -4.73 4.17
C SER A 65 5.29 -6.03 3.53
N PRO A 66 6.16 -6.79 4.23
CA PRO A 66 6.40 -8.22 3.96
C PRO A 66 5.14 -9.03 3.62
N ALA A 67 4.01 -8.67 4.25
CA ALA A 67 2.73 -9.32 4.09
C ALA A 67 2.14 -9.20 2.67
N ALA A 68 2.65 -8.29 1.83
CA ALA A 68 2.25 -8.17 0.43
C ALA A 68 3.02 -9.12 -0.51
N MET A 69 4.11 -9.73 -0.04
CA MET A 69 5.01 -10.55 -0.87
C MET A 69 4.85 -12.05 -0.64
N VAL A 70 4.52 -12.47 0.59
CA VAL A 70 4.43 -13.89 1.00
C VAL A 70 3.22 -14.15 1.90
N PRO A 71 2.67 -15.39 1.96
CA PRO A 71 3.09 -16.60 1.25
C PRO A 71 2.47 -16.76 -0.16
N ASN A 72 3.21 -17.39 -1.07
CA ASN A 72 2.69 -17.87 -2.33
C ASN A 72 2.99 -19.37 -2.46
N PRO A 73 1.99 -20.27 -2.33
CA PRO A 73 2.22 -21.71 -2.27
C PRO A 73 2.67 -22.31 -3.60
N ASN A 74 2.58 -21.54 -4.69
CA ASN A 74 2.99 -21.99 -6.02
C ASN A 74 4.49 -21.83 -6.27
N TRP A 75 5.24 -21.26 -5.31
CA TRP A 75 6.68 -21.09 -5.45
C TRP A 75 7.46 -22.29 -4.92
N PRO A 76 8.59 -22.63 -5.56
CA PRO A 76 9.56 -23.57 -5.01
C PRO A 76 10.03 -23.17 -3.61
N ALA A 77 10.41 -24.16 -2.79
CA ALA A 77 10.87 -23.93 -1.42
C ALA A 77 12.16 -23.09 -1.33
N ASP A 78 12.96 -23.07 -2.40
CA ASP A 78 14.21 -22.33 -2.55
C ASP A 78 14.04 -20.99 -3.29
N LYS A 79 12.80 -20.57 -3.59
CA LYS A 79 12.54 -19.26 -4.21
C LYS A 79 13.03 -18.15 -3.29
N VAL A 80 14.01 -17.39 -3.77
CA VAL A 80 14.40 -16.11 -3.17
C VAL A 80 13.28 -15.10 -3.40
N VAL A 81 12.79 -14.50 -2.31
CA VAL A 81 11.76 -13.46 -2.34
C VAL A 81 12.44 -12.13 -2.64
N ASP A 82 11.94 -11.45 -3.67
CA ASP A 82 12.42 -10.17 -4.20
C ASP A 82 11.24 -9.18 -4.35
N GLU A 83 11.50 -7.96 -4.81
CA GLU A 83 10.49 -6.90 -4.93
C GLU A 83 9.40 -7.19 -5.99
N ASP A 84 9.62 -8.17 -6.88
CA ASP A 84 8.65 -8.60 -7.89
C ASP A 84 7.70 -9.70 -7.36
N CYS A 85 7.96 -10.19 -6.14
CA CYS A 85 7.18 -11.23 -5.49
C CYS A 85 5.88 -10.69 -4.89
N TRP A 86 4.76 -11.32 -5.25
CA TRP A 86 3.44 -11.01 -4.70
C TRP A 86 2.83 -12.22 -3.99
N VAL A 87 2.15 -11.93 -2.89
CA VAL A 87 1.36 -12.91 -2.14
C VAL A 87 0.17 -13.42 -2.96
N ASP A 88 -0.28 -14.65 -2.68
CA ASP A 88 -1.53 -15.18 -3.20
C ASP A 88 -2.73 -14.59 -2.43
N VAL A 89 -3.34 -13.55 -2.99
CA VAL A 89 -4.48 -12.84 -2.38
C VAL A 89 -5.68 -13.76 -2.15
N GLU A 90 -5.94 -14.71 -3.05
CA GLU A 90 -7.10 -15.60 -2.94
C GLU A 90 -6.89 -16.64 -1.85
N LEU A 91 -5.65 -17.12 -1.67
CA LEU A 91 -5.29 -17.90 -0.49
C LEU A 91 -5.49 -17.10 0.81
N LEU A 92 -4.97 -15.87 0.88
CA LEU A 92 -5.08 -15.06 2.09
C LEU A 92 -6.52 -14.76 2.49
N LYS A 93 -7.40 -14.50 1.52
CA LYS A 93 -8.84 -14.34 1.77
C LYS A 93 -9.46 -15.61 2.37
N LYS A 94 -9.11 -16.79 1.86
CA LYS A 94 -9.61 -18.09 2.37
C LYS A 94 -9.19 -18.35 3.81
N VAL A 95 -7.95 -17.99 4.17
CA VAL A 95 -7.44 -18.13 5.55
C VAL A 95 -7.66 -16.89 6.42
N GLN A 96 -8.44 -15.91 5.91
CA GLN A 96 -8.84 -14.70 6.62
C GLN A 96 -7.66 -13.82 7.11
N PHE A 97 -6.55 -13.81 6.37
CA PHE A 97 -5.40 -12.94 6.64
C PHE A 97 -5.63 -11.54 6.04
N TRP A 98 -6.63 -10.83 6.57
CA TRP A 98 -7.15 -9.60 5.99
C TRP A 98 -6.15 -8.44 5.96
N TYR A 99 -5.27 -8.33 6.96
CA TYR A 99 -4.19 -7.35 6.94
C TYR A 99 -3.26 -7.51 5.73
N SER A 100 -2.85 -8.75 5.46
CA SER A 100 -1.98 -9.06 4.31
C SER A 100 -2.70 -8.75 2.99
N VAL A 101 -3.99 -9.06 2.89
CA VAL A 101 -4.83 -8.68 1.75
C VAL A 101 -4.88 -7.16 1.58
N SER A 102 -5.12 -6.41 2.67
CA SER A 102 -5.25 -4.95 2.60
C SER A 102 -3.98 -4.26 2.14
N LYS A 103 -2.81 -4.67 2.67
CA LYS A 103 -1.50 -4.16 2.25
C LYS A 103 -1.25 -4.45 0.78
N THR A 104 -1.57 -5.66 0.33
CA THR A 104 -1.41 -6.06 -1.08
C THR A 104 -2.29 -5.24 -2.01
N LEU A 105 -3.58 -5.09 -1.69
CA LEU A 105 -4.53 -4.36 -2.52
C LEU A 105 -4.18 -2.86 -2.58
N ALA A 106 -3.80 -2.27 -1.46
CA ALA A 106 -3.37 -0.87 -1.40
C ALA A 106 -2.11 -0.63 -2.25
N GLU A 107 -1.11 -1.51 -2.16
CA GLU A 107 0.12 -1.39 -2.95
C GLU A 107 -0.14 -1.58 -4.46
N LYS A 108 -0.93 -2.60 -4.84
CA LYS A 108 -1.32 -2.79 -6.25
C LYS A 108 -2.09 -1.59 -6.79
N ALA A 109 -3.03 -1.04 -6.02
CA ALA A 109 -3.77 0.15 -6.42
C ALA A 109 -2.86 1.38 -6.58
N ALA A 110 -1.82 1.50 -5.73
CA ALA A 110 -0.82 2.56 -5.85
C ALA A 110 0.00 2.45 -7.13
N TRP A 111 0.48 1.25 -7.45
CA TRP A 111 1.24 0.99 -8.68
C TRP A 111 0.38 1.18 -9.94
N ASP A 112 -0.87 0.69 -9.92
CA ASP A 112 -1.83 0.89 -11.02
C ASP A 112 -2.11 2.38 -11.24
N PHE A 113 -2.31 3.14 -10.16
CA PHE A 113 -2.50 4.58 -10.24
C PHE A 113 -1.28 5.25 -10.86
N ALA A 114 -0.07 4.88 -10.43
CA ALA A 114 1.16 5.47 -10.93
C ALA A 114 1.38 5.16 -12.42
N ALA A 115 1.15 3.92 -12.83
CA ALA A 115 1.30 3.49 -14.23
C ALA A 115 0.32 4.21 -15.17
N ARG A 116 -0.98 4.31 -14.80
CA ARG A 116 -2.01 4.97 -15.63
C ARG A 116 -1.81 6.48 -15.78
N ARG A 117 -1.00 7.08 -14.91
CA ARG A 117 -0.85 8.53 -14.79
C ARG A 117 0.59 9.00 -15.08
N ASP A 118 1.44 8.09 -15.58
CA ASP A 118 2.89 8.26 -15.83
C ASP A 118 3.64 8.88 -14.64
N CYS A 119 3.29 8.43 -13.43
CA CYS A 119 3.89 8.92 -12.19
C CYS A 119 5.16 8.13 -11.86
N ARG A 120 6.31 8.56 -12.37
CA ARG A 120 7.62 7.93 -12.06
C ARG A 120 8.16 8.23 -10.66
N TRP A 121 7.36 8.88 -9.83
CA TRP A 121 7.75 9.41 -8.52
C TRP A 121 7.29 8.55 -7.35
N LEU A 122 6.60 7.43 -7.59
CA LEU A 122 6.22 6.48 -6.55
C LEU A 122 7.38 5.51 -6.25
N CYS A 123 7.66 5.32 -4.97
CA CYS A 123 8.54 4.28 -4.45
C CYS A 123 7.77 3.52 -3.37
N SER A 124 7.72 2.18 -3.45
CA SER A 124 7.20 1.32 -2.38
C SER A 124 8.36 0.73 -1.61
N ILE A 125 8.26 0.69 -0.28
CA ILE A 125 9.22 -0.01 0.57
C ILE A 125 8.51 -1.15 1.31
N GLN A 126 8.92 -2.39 1.03
CA GLN A 126 8.54 -3.53 1.87
C GLN A 126 9.58 -3.64 2.99
N GLY A 127 9.18 -3.44 4.25
CA GLY A 127 10.07 -3.16 5.40
C GLY A 127 11.18 -4.15 5.79
N TRP A 128 11.56 -5.12 4.96
CA TRP A 128 12.63 -6.11 5.21
C TRP A 128 14.03 -5.49 5.35
N TYR A 129 14.34 -4.43 4.59
CA TYR A 129 15.69 -3.90 4.49
C TYR A 129 16.18 -3.11 5.72
N TRP A 130 15.31 -2.82 6.70
CA TRP A 130 15.66 -2.02 7.88
C TRP A 130 16.11 -2.85 9.09
N VAL A 131 16.00 -4.18 9.05
CA VAL A 131 16.22 -5.06 10.23
C VAL A 131 17.46 -5.96 10.09
N GLN A 132 18.31 -5.74 9.08
CA GLN A 132 19.54 -6.51 8.86
C GLN A 132 20.86 -5.76 9.16
N TYR A 133 20.82 -4.69 9.95
CA TYR A 133 22.03 -3.99 10.42
C TYR A 133 21.98 -3.71 11.92
#